data_AF-A0A973T9Z3-F1
#
_entry.id   AF-A0A973T9Z3-F1
#
_cell.length_a   1.000
_cell.length_b   1.000
_cell.length_c   1.000
_cell.angle_alpha   90.00
_cell.angle_beta   90.00
_cell.angle_gamma   90.00
#
_symmetry.space_group_name_H-M   'P 1'
#
loop_
_entity.id
_entity.type
_entity.pdbx_description
1 polymer ?
#
loop_
_entity_poly.entity_id
_entity_poly.type
_entity_poly.pdbx_seq_one_letter_code
_entity_poly.pdbx_strand_id
1 'polypeptide(L)' 'SVLRRVQDALAEEIGLMLDEGVVAGPEDIDLCMILGAGWPLFLGGITPYLDRTGASERVNGRRFLAPGVASRPAEG' A
#
# COMPACT_ATOMS: atom_id res chain seq x y z
N SER A 1 -9.17 15.65 3.66
CA SER A 1 -9.69 15.03 4.90
C SER A 1 -8.52 14.46 5.70
N VAL A 2 -8.73 14.15 6.98
CA VAL A 2 -7.72 13.46 7.80
C VAL A 2 -7.33 12.12 7.15
N LEU A 3 -8.32 11.33 6.71
CA LEU A 3 -8.08 10.06 6.03
C LEU A 3 -7.13 10.19 4.83
N ARG A 4 -7.35 11.17 3.96
CA ARG A 4 -6.48 11.37 2.78
C ARG A 4 -5.04 11.68 3.17
N ARG A 5 -4.84 12.55 4.17
CA ARG A 5 -3.50 12.88 4.66
C ARG A 5 -2.78 11.66 5.23
N VAL A 6 -3.51 10.82 5.96
CA VAL A 6 -2.96 9.56 6.51
C VAL A 6 -2.60 8.59 5.40
N GLN A 7 -3.47 8.41 4.40
CA GLN A 7 -3.19 7.56 3.24
C GLN A 7 -1.96 8.02 2.47
N ASP A 8 -1.87 9.32 2.20
CA ASP A 8 -0.78 9.89 1.42
C ASP A 8 0.56 9.77 2.21
N ALA A 9 0.57 10.06 3.52
CA ALA A 9 1.76 9.90 4.37
C ALA A 9 2.21 8.43 4.51
N LEU A 10 1.27 7.48 4.65
CA LEU A 10 1.61 6.06 4.69
C LEU A 10 2.20 5.59 3.35
N ALA A 11 1.68 6.09 2.23
CA ALA A 11 2.21 5.76 0.91
C ALA A 11 3.64 6.30 0.73
N GLU A 12 3.91 7.52 1.20
CA GLU A 12 5.24 8.14 1.19
C GLU A 12 6.24 7.29 1.96
N GLU A 13 5.95 6.98 3.23
CA GLU A 13 6.88 6.26 4.11
C GLU A 13 7.14 4.83 3.65
N ILE A 14 6.12 4.14 3.16
CA ILE A 14 6.30 2.80 2.57
C ILE A 14 7.16 2.89 1.29
N GLY A 15 6.95 3.93 0.48
CA GLY A 15 7.77 4.21 -0.70
C GLY A 15 9.25 4.41 -0.35
N LEU A 16 9.53 5.25 0.65
CA LEU A 16 10.89 5.49 1.14
C LEU A 16 11.55 4.22 1.68
N MET A 17 10.82 3.43 2.49
CA MET A 17 11.35 2.15 3.01
C MET A 17 11.73 1.17 1.89
N LEU A 18 10.96 1.16 0.80
CA LEU A 18 11.27 0.34 -0.38
C LEU A 18 12.47 0.88 -1.16
N ASP A 19 12.51 2.19 -1.40
CA ASP A 19 13.58 2.83 -2.17
C ASP A 19 14.93 2.78 -1.43
N GLU A 20 14.90 2.87 -0.11
CA GLU A 20 16.08 2.71 0.77
C GLU A 20 16.47 1.24 1.01
N GLY A 21 15.63 0.28 0.59
CA GLY A 21 15.87 -1.15 0.79
C GLY A 21 15.78 -1.60 2.26
N VAL A 22 15.05 -0.85 3.10
CA VAL A 22 14.76 -1.23 4.50
C VAL A 22 13.92 -2.51 4.56
N VAL A 23 13.09 -2.72 3.54
CA VAL A 23 12.32 -3.95 3.29
C VAL A 23 12.65 -4.48 1.90
N ALA A 24 12.49 -5.80 1.69
CA ALA A 24 12.76 -6.41 0.40
C ALA A 24 11.62 -6.19 -0.60
N GLY A 25 10.39 -6.03 -0.11
CA GLY A 25 9.22 -5.76 -0.94
C GLY A 25 7.97 -5.31 -0.17
N PRO A 26 6.90 -4.94 -0.90
CA PRO A 26 5.61 -4.56 -0.30
C PRO A 26 5.03 -5.62 0.64
N GLU A 27 5.28 -6.90 0.36
CA GLU A 27 4.79 -8.03 1.13
C GLU A 27 5.34 -8.04 2.56
N ASP A 28 6.58 -7.57 2.77
CA ASP A 28 7.18 -7.47 4.11
C ASP A 28 6.44 -6.42 4.96
N ILE A 29 6.06 -5.30 4.35
CA ILE A 29 5.26 -4.25 4.99
C ILE A 29 3.88 -4.79 5.33
N ASP A 30 3.23 -5.47 4.38
CA ASP A 30 1.89 -6.03 4.59
C ASP A 30 1.88 -7.08 5.70
N LEU A 31 2.87 -7.96 5.72
CA LEU A 31 3.03 -8.96 6.78
C LEU A 31 3.25 -8.28 8.14
N CYS A 32 4.12 -7.26 8.20
CA CYS A 32 4.36 -6.48 9.41
C CYS A 32 3.08 -5.80 9.92
N MET A 33 2.29 -5.20 9.03
CA MET A 33 1.04 -4.55 9.41
C MET A 33 -0.02 -5.53 9.89
N ILE A 34 -0.10 -6.71 9.28
CA ILE A 34 -1.03 -7.77 9.68
C ILE A 34 -0.64 -8.32 11.06
N LEU A 35 0.63 -8.68 11.25
CA LEU A 35 1.09 -9.35 12.47
C LEU A 35 1.36 -8.40 13.64
N GLY A 36 1.84 -7.18 13.36
CA GLY A 36 2.25 -6.20 14.37
C GLY A 36 1.20 -5.13 14.64
N ALA A 37 0.58 -4.57 13.60
CA ALA A 37 -0.36 -3.46 13.72
C ALA A 37 -1.85 -3.88 13.68
N GLY A 38 -2.13 -5.19 13.58
CA GLY A 38 -3.48 -5.73 13.58
C GLY A 38 -4.30 -5.41 12.32
N TRP A 39 -3.63 -5.18 11.19
CA TRP A 39 -4.32 -4.96 9.92
C TRP A 39 -5.14 -6.20 9.53
N PRO A 40 -6.41 -6.05 9.06
CA PRO A 40 -7.25 -7.22 8.77
C PRO A 40 -6.68 -8.10 7.64
N LEU A 41 -6.39 -9.37 7.95
CA LEU A 41 -5.80 -10.34 7.02
C LEU A 41 -6.59 -10.45 5.71
N PHE A 42 -7.92 -10.47 5.78
CA PHE A 42 -8.80 -10.62 4.61
C PHE A 42 -8.78 -9.43 3.64
N LEU A 43 -8.11 -8.32 4.00
CA LEU A 43 -7.91 -7.17 3.09
C LEU A 43 -6.61 -7.28 2.28
N GLY A 44 -5.78 -8.28 2.56
CA GLY A 44 -4.54 -8.60 1.83
C GLY A 44 -3.32 -7.76 2.21
N GLY A 45 -3.46 -6.79 3.13
CA GLY A 45 -2.39 -5.87 3.51
C GLY A 45 -2.77 -4.39 3.33
N ILE A 46 -1.86 -3.50 3.73
CA ILE A 46 -2.01 -2.05 3.58
C ILE A 46 -1.64 -1.58 2.17
N THR A 47 -0.66 -2.20 1.53
CA THR A 47 -0.23 -1.80 0.17
C THR A 47 -1.32 -2.04 -0.88
N PRO A 48 -2.10 -3.16 -0.87
CA PRO A 48 -3.31 -3.31 -1.67
C PRO A 48 -4.35 -2.20 -1.44
N TYR A 49 -4.50 -1.76 -0.19
CA TYR A 49 -5.47 -0.72 0.17
C TYR A 49 -5.04 0.64 -0.38
N LEU A 50 -3.76 1.00 -0.24
CA LEU A 50 -3.21 2.25 -0.78
C LEU A 50 -3.29 2.28 -2.31
N ASP A 51 -3.06 1.14 -2.97
CA ASP A 51 -3.25 0.97 -4.41
C ASP A 51 -4.72 1.14 -4.85
N ARG A 52 -5.69 0.61 -4.09
CA ARG A 52 -7.13 0.77 -4.41
C ARG A 52 -7.67 2.17 -4.14
N THR A 53 -7.07 2.90 -3.21
CA THR A 53 -7.44 4.29 -2.88
C THR A 53 -6.71 5.31 -3.76
N GLY A 54 -5.76 4.84 -4.59
CA GLY A 54 -4.92 5.65 -5.47
C GLY A 54 -3.89 6.48 -4.72
N ALA A 55 -3.59 6.18 -3.46
CA ALA A 55 -2.61 6.93 -2.68
C ALA A 55 -1.18 6.66 -3.18
N SER A 56 -0.87 5.40 -3.48
CA SER A 56 0.42 5.00 -4.05
C SER A 56 0.74 5.75 -5.34
N GLU A 57 -0.19 5.77 -6.29
CA GLU A 57 -0.04 6.48 -7.57
C GLU A 57 0.07 8.00 -7.38
N ARG A 58 -0.72 8.58 -6.47
CA ARG A 58 -0.68 10.03 -6.22
C ARG A 58 0.63 10.50 -5.59
N VAL A 59 1.22 9.70 -4.71
CA VAL A 59 2.39 10.10 -3.90
C VAL A 59 3.69 9.61 -4.53
N ASN A 60 3.74 8.32 -4.91
CA ASN A 60 4.95 7.68 -5.40
C ASN A 60 5.02 7.64 -6.93
N GLY A 61 3.96 8.09 -7.64
CA GLY A 61 3.87 8.02 -9.09
C GLY A 61 3.71 6.60 -9.65
N ARG A 62 3.61 5.58 -8.78
CA ARG A 62 3.46 4.17 -9.13
C ARG A 62 2.68 3.41 -8.07
N ARG A 63 2.10 2.28 -8.47
CA ARG A 63 1.54 1.30 -7.54
C ARG A 63 2.64 0.57 -6.79
N PHE A 64 2.30 0.03 -5.62
CA PHE A 64 3.16 -0.93 -4.94
C PHE A 64 3.11 -2.29 -5.62
N LEU A 65 1.91 -2.71 -6.03
CA LEU A 65 1.67 -4.03 -6.62
C LEU A 65 1.50 -3.96 -8.13
N ALA A 66 1.83 -5.06 -8.80
CA ALA A 66 1.63 -5.18 -10.24
C ALA A 66 0.14 -5.03 -10.62
N PRO A 67 -0.17 -4.45 -11.80
CA PRO A 67 -1.53 -4.40 -12.31
C PRO A 67 -2.20 -5.78 -12.31
N GLY A 68 -3.47 -5.84 -11.90
CA GLY A 68 -4.21 -7.10 -11.73
C GLY A 68 -4.08 -7.72 -10.33
N VAL A 69 -3.04 -7.38 -9.57
CA VAL A 69 -2.95 -7.74 -8.14
C VAL A 69 -3.76 -6.74 -7.33
N ALA A 70 -4.74 -7.24 -6.58
CA ALA A 70 -5.62 -6.44 -5.72
C ALA A 70 -6.30 -5.23 -6.41
N SER A 71 -6.38 -5.26 -7.74
CA SER A 71 -7.00 -4.23 -8.56
C SER A 71 -8.52 -4.36 -8.46
N ARG A 72 -9.24 -3.24 -8.61
CA ARG A 72 -10.70 -3.34 -8.78
C ARG A 72 -11.00 -4.00 -10.13
N PRO A 73 -12.10 -4.75 -10.26
CA PRO A 73 -12.57 -5.20 -11.57
C PRO A 73 -12.70 -4.01 -12.51
N ALA A 74 -12.35 -4.18 -13.79
CA ALA A 74 -12.65 -3.18 -14.79
C ALA A 74 -14.16 -2.97 -14.83
N GLU A 75 -14.61 -1.72 -14.69
CA GLU A 75 -16.02 -1.38 -14.89
C GLU A 75 -16.32 -1.62 -16.38
N GLY A 76 -17.20 -2.59 -16.64
CA GLY A 76 -17.67 -2.94 -17.98
C GLY A 76 -18.75 -2.00 -18.48
#